data_AF-A0A533YCG0-F1
#
_entry.id   AF-A0A533YCG0-F1
#
_cell.length_a   1.000
_cell.length_b   1.000
_cell.length_c   1.000
_cell.angle_alpha   90.00
_cell.angle_beta   90.00
_cell.angle_gamma   90.00
#
_symmetry.space_group_name_H-M   'P 1'
#
loop_
_entity.id
_entity.type
_entity.pdbx_description
1 polymer ?
#
loop_
_entity_poly.entity_id
_entity_poly.type
_entity_poly.pdbx_seq_one_letter_code
_entity_poly.pdbx_strand_id
1 'polypeptide(L)'
;MKKYVVLTLAFVQISWGQTWVIKLNAFATVLGDALASNPLDANIIYGVPGGRQMWVSRNRGYSWQAYGNAVSQVGGADNVIKSIAINPRDTLQILVGVESNNSNLDRIMKTTNGGTSWTQTWGGSFSYYGKPVEFKPIHPDTVYTMGNDTLWRSVDFGSTWDTVRTTTGLFTAWCDAEIRSDSANVMLLGDYTTGIWKTHDYGHTWRKVFATDGEIPSIAIDPFNPRIAYATRFAGGGGVLKSTNWGETWTSLPTPIGGGPGWWITCSSVNRGYVYFGVYGANPPGIYVSADSGGSWRNFNSGLGPNGVVNYGLLALDSLSVVASQINGIFRLQYPASIHLDGPNGGEVWQAGLAHQISWASTNCYSIKIDFSTNNGSSWSPVADHVPPGASPYNWTSPLLISSSCRARVSDDIVPALADASDTTFTLYTDPLRISHPHGGEQWFAGSSRIIDWVSYGIQEVNLDFSADNGSSWNVIAKRPANTGSYHWIVPE
;
A
#
# COMPACT_ATOMS: atom_id res chain seq x y z
N MET A 1 -5.32 32.78 -16.95
CA MET A 1 -4.26 31.75 -17.02
C MET A 1 -4.78 30.52 -16.28
N LYS A 2 -5.05 29.40 -16.96
CA LYS A 2 -5.55 28.18 -16.31
C LYS A 2 -4.41 27.55 -15.52
N LYS A 3 -4.51 27.50 -14.19
CA LYS A 3 -3.58 26.77 -13.34
C LYS A 3 -3.85 25.28 -13.52
N TYR A 4 -2.90 24.56 -14.10
CA TYR A 4 -2.93 23.10 -14.11
C TYR A 4 -2.38 22.61 -12.77
N VAL A 5 -3.18 21.86 -12.03
CA VAL A 5 -2.68 21.04 -10.93
C VAL A 5 -2.04 19.83 -11.59
N VAL A 6 -0.71 19.81 -11.65
CA VAL A 6 0.02 18.60 -12.01
C VAL A 6 0.01 17.72 -10.77
N LEU A 7 -0.91 16.77 -10.72
CA LEU A 7 -0.82 15.65 -9.79
C LEU A 7 0.30 14.74 -10.32
N THR A 8 1.51 14.93 -9.79
CA THR A 8 2.55 13.92 -9.92
C THR A 8 2.13 12.72 -9.09
N LEU A 9 1.57 11.70 -9.76
CA LEU A 9 1.61 10.35 -9.21
C LEU A 9 3.09 9.96 -9.14
N ALA A 10 3.70 10.16 -7.97
CA ALA A 10 4.89 9.42 -7.63
C ALA A 10 4.46 7.95 -7.59
N PHE A 11 4.73 7.22 -8.68
CA PHE A 11 4.88 5.78 -8.56
C PHE A 11 5.92 5.62 -7.46
N VAL A 12 5.51 5.08 -6.30
CA VAL A 12 6.48 4.58 -5.33
C VAL A 12 7.15 3.42 -6.05
N GLN A 13 8.15 3.75 -6.85
CA GLN A 13 9.10 2.82 -7.39
C GLN A 13 9.60 2.07 -6.19
N ILE A 14 9.53 0.75 -6.30
CA ILE A 14 10.04 -0.18 -5.32
C ILE A 14 11.38 0.36 -4.79
N SER A 15 11.40 0.88 -3.56
CA SER A 15 12.59 1.58 -3.04
C SER A 15 13.65 0.56 -2.65
N TRP A 16 14.94 0.88 -2.82
CA TRP A 16 16.02 0.05 -2.31
C TRP A 16 16.00 0.06 -0.77
N GLY A 17 16.28 -1.09 -0.13
CA GLY A 17 16.35 -1.19 1.34
C GLY A 17 15.12 -1.76 2.04
N GLN A 18 14.14 -2.33 1.32
CA GLN A 18 13.05 -3.07 1.94
C GLN A 18 13.58 -4.35 2.62
N THR A 19 13.06 -4.64 3.82
CA THR A 19 13.43 -5.82 4.59
C THR A 19 12.20 -6.46 5.19
N TRP A 20 12.14 -7.78 5.18
CA TRP A 20 11.10 -8.53 5.87
C TRP A 20 11.38 -8.55 7.36
N VAL A 21 10.35 -8.25 8.14
CA VAL A 21 10.43 -8.25 9.60
C VAL A 21 9.38 -9.20 10.14
N ILE A 22 9.81 -10.14 10.98
CA ILE A 22 8.89 -11.01 11.71
C ILE A 22 8.04 -10.16 12.66
N LYS A 23 6.72 -10.30 12.57
CA LYS A 23 5.75 -9.56 13.41
C LYS A 23 5.03 -10.47 14.39
N LEU A 24 5.03 -11.78 14.12
CA LEU A 24 4.48 -12.79 15.00
C LEU A 24 5.23 -14.12 14.79
N ASN A 25 5.81 -14.68 15.83
CA ASN A 25 6.50 -15.97 15.77
C ASN A 25 5.51 -17.12 15.58
N ALA A 26 5.94 -18.18 14.90
CA ALA A 26 5.16 -19.40 14.76
C ALA A 26 5.06 -20.18 16.08
N PHE A 27 3.90 -20.81 16.28
CA PHE A 27 3.65 -21.73 17.39
C PHE A 27 3.58 -23.20 16.95
N ALA A 28 3.53 -23.44 15.64
CA ALA A 28 3.60 -24.75 14.98
C ALA A 28 3.98 -24.56 13.51
N THR A 29 4.21 -25.65 12.76
CA THR A 29 4.38 -25.56 11.30
C THR A 29 3.14 -24.95 10.65
N VAL A 30 3.38 -23.98 9.77
CA VAL A 30 2.34 -23.35 8.95
C VAL A 30 2.46 -23.93 7.56
N LEU A 31 1.44 -24.60 7.04
CA LEU A 31 1.30 -24.87 5.60
C LEU A 31 -0.05 -24.28 5.18
N GLY A 32 -0.18 -23.84 3.93
CA GLY A 32 -1.44 -23.30 3.36
C GLY A 32 -1.63 -21.79 3.50
N ASP A 33 -2.72 -21.29 2.88
CA ASP A 33 -3.13 -19.88 2.82
C ASP A 33 -3.79 -19.38 4.12
N ALA A 34 -3.05 -19.40 5.22
CA ALA A 34 -3.60 -18.99 6.51
C ALA A 34 -3.61 -17.47 6.71
N LEU A 35 -3.80 -16.67 5.65
CA LEU A 35 -3.90 -15.21 5.67
C LEU A 35 -5.20 -14.76 5.00
N ALA A 36 -5.86 -13.75 5.55
CA ALA A 36 -7.01 -13.13 4.91
C ALA A 36 -7.12 -11.64 5.25
N SER A 37 -7.49 -10.83 4.27
CA SER A 37 -7.85 -9.43 4.50
C SER A 37 -9.31 -9.31 4.93
N ASN A 38 -9.61 -8.38 5.83
CA ASN A 38 -10.99 -7.97 6.03
C ASN A 38 -11.48 -7.20 4.78
N PRO A 39 -12.58 -7.64 4.14
CA PRO A 39 -13.07 -7.01 2.91
C PRO A 39 -13.71 -5.62 3.12
N LEU A 40 -14.04 -5.25 4.36
CA LEU A 40 -14.63 -3.96 4.71
C LEU A 40 -13.61 -2.95 5.25
N ASP A 41 -12.44 -3.41 5.70
CA ASP A 41 -11.36 -2.56 6.20
C ASP A 41 -10.00 -3.17 5.91
N ALA A 42 -9.28 -2.58 4.95
CA ALA A 42 -7.95 -3.02 4.56
C ALA A 42 -6.88 -2.86 5.68
N ASN A 43 -7.19 -2.18 6.79
CA ASN A 43 -6.31 -2.18 7.96
C ASN A 43 -6.33 -3.50 8.73
N ILE A 44 -7.37 -4.29 8.56
CA ILE A 44 -7.60 -5.51 9.32
C ILE A 44 -7.14 -6.72 8.50
N ILE A 45 -6.18 -7.46 9.04
CA ILE A 45 -5.65 -8.69 8.45
C ILE A 45 -5.77 -9.80 9.49
N TYR A 46 -6.27 -10.95 9.07
CA TYR A 46 -6.29 -12.18 9.86
C TYR A 46 -5.17 -13.08 9.41
N GLY A 47 -4.60 -13.81 10.36
CA GLY A 47 -3.47 -14.69 10.11
C GLY A 47 -3.40 -15.80 11.15
N VAL A 48 -2.79 -16.92 10.78
CA VAL A 48 -2.48 -18.01 11.72
C VAL A 48 -1.01 -18.38 11.56
N PRO A 49 -0.14 -18.05 12.55
CA PRO A 49 1.26 -18.45 12.56
C PRO A 49 1.40 -19.91 13.03
N GLY A 50 0.60 -20.81 12.45
CA GLY A 50 0.49 -22.22 12.84
C GLY A 50 -0.51 -22.48 13.97
N GLY A 51 -1.01 -23.72 14.01
CA GLY A 51 -1.95 -24.17 15.04
C GLY A 51 -3.40 -23.71 14.85
N ARG A 52 -4.12 -23.61 15.96
CA ARG A 52 -5.59 -23.47 16.01
C ARG A 52 -6.11 -22.09 16.45
N GLN A 53 -5.21 -21.15 16.76
CA GLN A 53 -5.58 -19.81 17.21
C GLN A 53 -5.52 -18.85 16.02
N MET A 54 -6.63 -18.17 15.75
CA MET A 54 -6.61 -17.03 14.84
C MET A 54 -5.98 -15.81 15.49
N TRP A 55 -5.27 -15.03 14.69
CA TRP A 55 -4.69 -13.74 15.08
C TRP A 55 -5.21 -12.65 14.15
N VAL A 56 -5.28 -11.44 14.68
CA VAL A 56 -5.70 -10.26 13.93
C VAL A 56 -4.67 -9.14 14.10
N SER A 57 -4.34 -8.51 12.99
CA SER A 57 -3.73 -7.19 12.94
C SER A 57 -4.81 -6.17 12.58
N ARG A 58 -4.81 -5.03 13.26
CA ARG A 58 -5.72 -3.89 12.96
C ARG A 58 -4.97 -2.69 12.38
N ASN A 59 -3.73 -2.91 12.01
CA ASN A 59 -2.82 -1.90 11.48
C ASN A 59 -1.96 -2.53 10.38
N ARG A 60 -2.59 -3.18 9.39
CA ARG A 60 -1.91 -3.64 8.17
C ARG A 60 -0.68 -4.53 8.43
N GLY A 61 -0.77 -5.40 9.43
CA GLY A 61 0.26 -6.37 9.79
C GLY A 61 1.39 -5.85 10.68
N TYR A 62 1.35 -4.60 11.17
CA TYR A 62 2.41 -4.05 12.03
C TYR A 62 2.43 -4.67 13.43
N SER A 63 1.26 -4.90 14.04
CA SER A 63 1.11 -5.64 15.29
C SER A 63 -0.03 -6.63 15.22
N TRP A 64 0.04 -7.69 16.04
CA TRP A 64 -0.88 -8.82 16.02
C TRP A 64 -1.33 -9.18 17.44
N GLN A 65 -2.58 -9.62 17.56
CA GLN A 65 -3.14 -10.13 18.80
C GLN A 65 -4.07 -11.33 18.53
N ALA A 66 -4.29 -12.17 19.52
CA ALA A 66 -5.23 -13.28 19.39
C ALA A 66 -6.64 -12.76 19.05
N TYR A 67 -7.36 -13.49 18.19
CA TYR A 67 -8.71 -13.17 17.74
C TYR A 67 -9.66 -14.32 18.08
N GLY A 68 -10.68 -14.01 18.89
CA GLY A 68 -11.66 -15.01 19.33
C GLY A 68 -11.04 -16.16 20.15
N ASN A 69 -11.86 -17.17 20.39
CA ASN A 69 -11.43 -18.42 21.00
C ASN A 69 -10.77 -19.32 19.96
N ALA A 70 -9.83 -20.15 20.42
CA ALA A 70 -9.18 -21.16 19.58
C ALA A 70 -10.21 -22.09 18.91
N VAL A 71 -9.91 -22.50 17.68
CA VAL A 71 -10.74 -23.42 16.89
C VAL A 71 -10.57 -24.85 17.43
N SER A 72 -11.24 -25.18 18.54
CA SER A 72 -11.20 -26.52 19.14
C SER A 72 -12.57 -26.97 19.65
N GLN A 73 -13.26 -27.82 18.89
CA GLN A 73 -14.54 -28.40 19.34
C GLN A 73 -14.71 -29.89 19.03
N VAL A 74 -13.81 -30.53 18.28
CA VAL A 74 -13.86 -31.98 18.03
C VAL A 74 -12.57 -32.58 18.57
N GLY A 75 -12.72 -33.45 19.58
CA GLY A 75 -11.67 -33.86 20.51
C GLY A 75 -10.32 -34.21 19.89
N GLY A 76 -9.26 -33.62 20.47
CA GLY A 76 -7.87 -33.89 20.11
C GLY A 76 -6.98 -32.64 20.27
N ALA A 77 -5.80 -32.84 20.85
CA ALA A 77 -4.69 -31.91 20.67
C ALA A 77 -4.15 -32.14 19.27
N ASP A 78 -4.51 -31.24 18.36
CA ASP A 78 -3.74 -30.79 17.19
C ASP A 78 -4.64 -30.47 16.00
N ASN A 79 -4.50 -29.23 15.50
CA ASN A 79 -5.24 -28.69 14.38
C ASN A 79 -4.47 -27.51 13.80
N VAL A 80 -4.26 -27.49 12.49
CA VAL A 80 -3.63 -26.37 11.79
C VAL A 80 -4.67 -25.74 10.88
N ILE A 81 -4.94 -24.45 11.08
CA ILE A 81 -5.78 -23.67 10.16
C ILE A 81 -4.97 -23.44 8.88
N LYS A 82 -5.50 -23.89 7.74
CA LYS A 82 -4.87 -23.83 6.42
C LYS A 82 -5.43 -22.74 5.51
N SER A 83 -6.63 -22.27 5.78
CA SER A 83 -7.29 -21.24 4.99
C SER A 83 -8.29 -20.48 5.84
N ILE A 84 -8.52 -19.21 5.49
CA ILE A 84 -9.44 -18.31 6.16
C ILE A 84 -10.28 -17.62 5.09
N ALA A 85 -11.61 -17.67 5.22
CA ALA A 85 -12.52 -16.87 4.41
C ALA A 85 -13.36 -15.96 5.32
N ILE A 86 -13.39 -14.67 5.00
CA ILE A 86 -14.12 -13.65 5.76
C ILE A 86 -15.33 -13.21 4.94
N ASN A 87 -16.54 -13.28 5.51
CA ASN A 87 -17.74 -12.85 4.82
C ASN A 87 -17.76 -11.31 4.69
N PRO A 88 -17.89 -10.76 3.47
CA PRO A 88 -17.96 -9.31 3.26
C PRO A 88 -19.30 -8.68 3.62
N ARG A 89 -20.36 -9.47 3.80
CA ARG A 89 -21.65 -8.96 4.26
C ARG A 89 -21.73 -8.88 5.78
N ASP A 90 -20.92 -9.68 6.47
CA ASP A 90 -20.84 -9.73 7.94
C ASP A 90 -19.49 -10.30 8.37
N THR A 91 -18.54 -9.44 8.74
CA THR A 91 -17.17 -9.88 9.06
C THR A 91 -17.05 -10.67 10.37
N LEU A 92 -18.15 -10.84 11.13
CA LEU A 92 -18.21 -11.78 12.25
C LEU A 92 -18.45 -13.22 11.78
N GLN A 93 -18.85 -13.41 10.52
CA GLN A 93 -18.92 -14.71 9.87
C GLN A 93 -17.60 -15.06 9.19
N ILE A 94 -16.97 -16.13 9.67
CA ILE A 94 -15.67 -16.60 9.18
C ILE A 94 -15.74 -18.12 8.99
N LEU A 95 -15.18 -18.58 7.87
CA LEU A 95 -14.89 -19.99 7.63
C LEU A 95 -13.39 -20.21 7.75
N VAL A 96 -13.01 -21.33 8.36
CA VAL A 96 -11.62 -21.81 8.37
C VAL A 96 -11.57 -23.28 7.98
N GLY A 97 -10.63 -23.60 7.08
CA GLY A 97 -10.27 -24.99 6.80
C GLY A 97 -9.23 -25.45 7.80
N VAL A 98 -9.51 -26.54 8.50
CA VAL A 98 -8.69 -27.07 9.59
C VAL A 98 -8.21 -28.48 9.23
N GLU A 99 -6.91 -28.61 9.03
CA GLU A 99 -6.26 -29.92 8.81
C GLU A 99 -6.02 -30.61 10.14
N SER A 100 -6.35 -31.89 10.21
CA SER A 100 -6.00 -32.77 11.29
C SER A 100 -4.64 -33.42 11.04
N ASN A 101 -3.81 -33.51 12.07
CA ASN A 101 -2.49 -34.14 11.98
C ASN A 101 -2.49 -35.61 12.46
N ASN A 102 -3.66 -36.18 12.72
CA ASN A 102 -3.85 -37.57 13.12
C ASN A 102 -4.92 -38.22 12.22
N SER A 103 -5.38 -39.42 12.55
CA SER A 103 -6.36 -40.16 11.74
C SER A 103 -7.79 -39.57 11.75
N ASN A 104 -8.01 -38.39 12.34
CA ASN A 104 -9.31 -37.73 12.32
C ASN A 104 -9.57 -37.04 10.98
N LEU A 105 -10.85 -36.72 10.74
CA LEU A 105 -11.26 -35.96 9.57
C LEU A 105 -10.77 -34.51 9.65
N ASP A 106 -10.30 -34.02 8.51
CA ASP A 106 -10.21 -32.60 8.21
C ASP A 106 -11.61 -31.99 8.18
N ARG A 107 -11.68 -30.68 8.40
CA ARG A 107 -12.98 -30.02 8.61
C ARG A 107 -13.01 -28.56 8.23
N ILE A 108 -14.21 -28.09 7.92
CA ILE A 108 -14.51 -26.67 7.84
C ILE A 108 -15.24 -26.26 9.10
N MET A 109 -14.71 -25.24 9.77
CA MET A 109 -15.31 -24.63 10.95
C MET A 109 -15.83 -23.26 10.58
N LYS A 110 -17.06 -22.97 11.00
CA LYS A 110 -17.71 -21.67 10.84
C LYS A 110 -17.91 -21.00 12.18
N THR A 111 -17.70 -19.69 12.24
CA THR A 111 -18.20 -18.84 13.32
C THR A 111 -19.19 -17.84 12.75
N THR A 112 -20.13 -17.39 13.57
CA THR A 112 -21.08 -16.30 13.27
C THR A 112 -21.01 -15.17 14.30
N ASN A 113 -20.04 -15.23 15.21
CA ASN A 113 -19.88 -14.30 16.33
C ASN A 113 -18.42 -13.87 16.53
N GLY A 114 -17.66 -13.74 15.43
CA GLY A 114 -16.29 -13.24 15.48
C GLY A 114 -15.33 -14.16 16.24
N GLY A 115 -15.55 -15.47 16.15
CA GLY A 115 -14.67 -16.48 16.74
C GLY A 115 -14.92 -16.75 18.22
N THR A 116 -15.97 -16.21 18.85
CA THR A 116 -16.35 -16.60 20.22
C THR A 116 -16.72 -18.08 20.30
N SER A 117 -17.39 -18.61 19.27
CA SER A 117 -17.67 -20.03 19.12
C SER A 117 -17.51 -20.49 17.67
N TRP A 118 -17.24 -21.78 17.49
CA TRP A 118 -17.00 -22.40 16.18
C TRP A 118 -17.88 -23.64 16.02
N THR A 119 -18.52 -23.81 14.88
CA THR A 119 -19.34 -24.97 14.54
C THR A 119 -18.73 -25.68 13.34
N GLN A 120 -18.57 -27.00 13.40
CA GLN A 120 -18.18 -27.78 12.22
C GLN A 120 -19.35 -27.81 11.24
N THR A 121 -19.12 -27.42 9.98
CA THR A 121 -20.14 -27.46 8.92
C THR A 121 -19.83 -28.45 7.82
N TRP A 122 -18.59 -28.95 7.76
CA TRP A 122 -18.15 -30.00 6.84
C TRP A 122 -17.04 -30.84 7.46
N GLY A 123 -16.94 -32.12 7.07
CA GLY A 123 -15.86 -33.02 7.47
C GLY A 123 -15.49 -34.00 6.35
N GLY A 124 -14.20 -34.31 6.22
CA GLY A 124 -13.65 -35.18 5.18
C GLY A 124 -12.13 -35.30 5.32
N SER A 125 -11.42 -35.45 4.22
CA SER A 125 -9.96 -35.24 4.20
C SER A 125 -9.62 -34.30 3.07
N PHE A 126 -8.87 -33.24 3.34
CA PHE A 126 -8.36 -32.35 2.31
C PHE A 126 -7.37 -33.12 1.42
N SER A 127 -7.38 -32.82 0.13
CA SER A 127 -6.33 -33.32 -0.77
C SER A 127 -4.98 -32.72 -0.37
N TYR A 128 -3.93 -33.51 -0.54
CA TYR A 128 -2.57 -33.17 -0.12
C TYR A 128 -2.13 -31.81 -0.72
N TYR A 129 -1.64 -30.91 0.15
CA TYR A 129 -0.96 -29.63 -0.14
C TYR A 129 -1.80 -28.38 -0.44
N GLY A 130 -3.11 -28.47 -0.65
CA GLY A 130 -3.87 -27.34 -1.20
C GLY A 130 -4.49 -26.36 -0.20
N LYS A 131 -5.02 -25.24 -0.73
CA LYS A 131 -5.93 -24.31 -0.03
C LYS A 131 -7.32 -24.95 0.06
N PRO A 132 -7.79 -25.38 1.25
CA PRO A 132 -8.99 -26.23 1.33
C PRO A 132 -10.31 -25.46 1.24
N VAL A 133 -10.31 -24.15 1.52
CA VAL A 133 -11.50 -23.31 1.37
C VAL A 133 -11.22 -22.28 0.29
N GLU A 134 -11.90 -22.43 -0.85
CA GLU A 134 -11.82 -21.45 -1.93
C GLU A 134 -13.04 -20.54 -1.94
N PHE A 135 -12.76 -19.24 -2.00
CA PHE A 135 -13.73 -18.18 -1.72
C PHE A 135 -13.34 -16.89 -2.42
N LYS A 136 -14.35 -16.18 -2.96
CA LYS A 136 -14.19 -14.81 -3.45
C LYS A 136 -15.16 -13.87 -2.75
N PRO A 137 -14.70 -12.73 -2.19
CA PRO A 137 -15.59 -11.76 -1.54
C PRO A 137 -16.73 -11.25 -2.44
N ILE A 138 -16.51 -11.14 -3.75
CA ILE A 138 -17.56 -10.68 -4.68
C ILE A 138 -18.66 -11.74 -4.92
N HIS A 139 -18.43 -12.98 -4.51
CA HIS A 139 -19.38 -14.10 -4.59
C HIS A 139 -19.56 -14.74 -3.20
N PRO A 140 -20.01 -13.97 -2.20
CA PRO A 140 -19.84 -14.32 -0.80
C PRO A 140 -20.63 -15.55 -0.36
N ASP A 141 -21.63 -15.97 -1.13
CA ASP A 141 -22.42 -17.16 -0.81
C ASP A 141 -21.78 -18.44 -1.38
N THR A 142 -20.96 -18.31 -2.43
CA THR A 142 -20.33 -19.45 -3.13
C THR A 142 -18.97 -19.77 -2.51
N VAL A 143 -18.88 -20.96 -1.90
CA VAL A 143 -17.64 -21.46 -1.29
C VAL A 143 -17.39 -22.87 -1.79
N TYR A 144 -16.14 -23.20 -2.11
CA TYR A 144 -15.74 -24.55 -2.51
C TYR A 144 -14.80 -25.18 -1.50
N THR A 145 -14.90 -26.50 -1.38
CA THR A 145 -13.91 -27.34 -0.70
C THR A 145 -13.76 -28.66 -1.44
N MET A 146 -12.62 -29.31 -1.25
CA MET A 146 -12.35 -30.64 -1.76
C MET A 146 -12.15 -31.63 -0.60
N GLY A 147 -12.83 -32.76 -0.70
CA GLY A 147 -12.66 -33.88 0.22
C GLY A 147 -12.37 -35.18 -0.52
N ASN A 148 -11.25 -35.84 -0.25
CA ASN A 148 -10.81 -37.05 -0.96
C ASN A 148 -10.82 -36.82 -2.49
N ASP A 149 -11.75 -37.46 -3.19
CA ASP A 149 -11.98 -37.35 -4.63
C ASP A 149 -13.31 -36.65 -4.95
N THR A 150 -13.75 -35.69 -4.14
CA THR A 150 -15.06 -35.03 -4.32
C THR A 150 -14.96 -33.53 -4.12
N LEU A 151 -15.54 -32.80 -5.08
CA LEU A 151 -15.74 -31.36 -5.01
C LEU A 151 -17.08 -31.05 -4.34
N TRP A 152 -17.05 -30.19 -3.33
CA TRP A 152 -18.21 -29.73 -2.58
C TRP A 152 -18.38 -28.22 -2.77
N ARG A 153 -19.63 -27.77 -2.76
CA ARG A 153 -19.97 -26.35 -2.86
C ARG A 153 -21.01 -25.98 -1.82
N SER A 154 -20.80 -24.84 -1.20
CA SER A 154 -21.81 -24.13 -0.42
C SER A 154 -22.36 -22.95 -1.21
N VAL A 155 -23.65 -22.64 -1.00
CA VAL A 155 -24.35 -21.46 -1.51
C VAL A 155 -24.89 -20.58 -0.38
N ASP A 156 -24.39 -20.75 0.85
CA ASP A 156 -24.82 -20.05 2.06
C ASP A 156 -23.62 -19.71 2.99
N PHE A 157 -22.47 -19.42 2.37
CA PHE A 157 -21.20 -19.13 3.05
C PHE A 157 -20.80 -20.23 4.04
N GLY A 158 -20.80 -21.48 3.55
CA GLY A 158 -20.31 -22.65 4.27
C GLY A 158 -21.16 -23.07 5.47
N SER A 159 -22.45 -22.68 5.54
CA SER A 159 -23.36 -23.27 6.53
C SER A 159 -23.76 -24.69 6.14
N THR A 160 -24.05 -24.91 4.85
CA THR A 160 -24.38 -26.21 4.27
C THR A 160 -23.55 -26.47 3.00
N TRP A 161 -23.39 -27.76 2.65
CA TRP A 161 -22.51 -28.20 1.56
C TRP A 161 -23.18 -29.28 0.72
N ASP A 162 -23.18 -29.07 -0.59
CA ASP A 162 -23.66 -30.04 -1.58
C ASP A 162 -22.50 -30.62 -2.38
N THR A 163 -22.60 -31.90 -2.70
CA THR A 163 -21.67 -32.55 -3.65
C THR A 163 -21.88 -31.98 -5.05
N VAL A 164 -20.81 -31.49 -5.67
CA VAL A 164 -20.83 -31.04 -7.07
C VAL A 164 -20.55 -32.21 -8.00
N ARG A 165 -19.44 -32.92 -7.77
CA ARG A 165 -19.08 -34.19 -8.45
C ARG A 165 -17.92 -34.92 -7.78
N THR A 166 -17.73 -36.18 -8.18
CA THR A 166 -16.48 -36.91 -7.98
C THR A 166 -15.43 -36.51 -9.01
N THR A 167 -14.17 -36.42 -8.57
CA THR A 167 -13.03 -35.94 -9.36
C THR A 167 -12.07 -37.04 -9.78
N THR A 168 -12.33 -38.28 -9.37
CA THR A 168 -11.58 -39.48 -9.78
C THR A 168 -11.45 -39.52 -11.31
N GLY A 169 -10.20 -39.56 -11.81
CA GLY A 169 -9.89 -39.62 -13.23
C GLY A 169 -9.86 -38.27 -13.97
N LEU A 170 -10.07 -37.13 -13.27
CA LEU A 170 -9.89 -35.79 -13.86
C LEU A 170 -8.47 -35.27 -13.60
N PHE A 171 -8.19 -34.91 -12.36
CA PHE A 171 -6.92 -34.36 -11.88
C PHE A 171 -6.45 -35.16 -10.64
N THR A 172 -5.21 -34.98 -10.20
CA THR A 172 -4.56 -35.85 -9.21
C THR A 172 -4.65 -35.33 -7.78
N ALA A 173 -4.45 -34.03 -7.56
CA ALA A 173 -4.64 -33.38 -6.27
C ALA A 173 -4.84 -31.87 -6.45
N TRP A 174 -5.85 -31.31 -5.77
CA TRP A 174 -6.07 -29.87 -5.72
C TRP A 174 -4.97 -29.21 -4.89
N CYS A 175 -4.18 -28.36 -5.54
CA CYS A 175 -3.22 -27.48 -4.88
C CYS A 175 -3.84 -26.09 -4.65
N ASP A 176 -4.52 -25.54 -5.65
CA ASP A 176 -5.21 -24.27 -5.52
C ASP A 176 -6.37 -24.19 -6.49
N ALA A 177 -7.33 -23.32 -6.20
CA ALA A 177 -8.33 -22.94 -7.18
C ALA A 177 -8.67 -21.47 -7.01
N GLU A 178 -9.12 -20.83 -8.09
CA GLU A 178 -9.54 -19.43 -8.05
C GLU A 178 -10.87 -19.25 -8.77
N ILE A 179 -11.85 -18.72 -8.04
CA ILE A 179 -13.14 -18.31 -8.61
C ILE A 179 -12.96 -16.96 -9.30
N ARG A 180 -13.46 -16.86 -10.53
CA ARG A 180 -13.45 -15.60 -11.26
C ARG A 180 -14.31 -14.55 -10.57
N SER A 181 -13.80 -13.32 -10.52
CA SER A 181 -14.49 -12.19 -9.89
C SER A 181 -15.74 -11.73 -10.63
N ASP A 182 -15.83 -11.99 -11.94
CA ASP A 182 -16.96 -11.63 -12.78
C ASP A 182 -17.92 -12.79 -13.05
N SER A 183 -17.64 -13.99 -12.54
CA SER A 183 -18.53 -15.15 -12.66
C SER A 183 -18.19 -16.26 -11.67
N ALA A 184 -19.11 -16.50 -10.72
CA ALA A 184 -19.02 -17.60 -9.76
C ALA A 184 -19.05 -19.00 -10.41
N ASN A 185 -19.43 -19.10 -11.69
CA ASN A 185 -19.55 -20.37 -12.43
C ASN A 185 -18.21 -20.83 -12.98
N VAL A 186 -17.24 -19.92 -13.07
CA VAL A 186 -15.96 -20.16 -13.71
C VAL A 186 -14.87 -20.21 -12.66
N MET A 187 -14.19 -21.34 -12.59
CA MET A 187 -13.08 -21.57 -11.68
C MET A 187 -11.90 -22.17 -12.43
N LEU A 188 -10.69 -21.74 -12.04
CA LEU A 188 -9.43 -22.36 -12.43
C LEU A 188 -8.95 -23.23 -11.28
N LEU A 189 -8.33 -24.36 -11.59
CA LEU A 189 -7.77 -25.29 -10.62
C LEU A 189 -6.34 -25.63 -11.02
N GLY A 190 -5.41 -25.43 -10.08
CA GLY A 190 -4.03 -25.86 -10.15
C GLY A 190 -3.89 -27.26 -9.56
N ASP A 191 -3.26 -28.15 -10.31
CA ASP A 191 -3.12 -29.55 -9.95
C ASP A 191 -1.65 -29.95 -9.73
N TYR A 192 -1.45 -31.01 -8.94
CA TYR A 192 -0.13 -31.52 -8.56
C TYR A 192 0.72 -32.04 -9.74
N THR A 193 0.13 -32.69 -10.76
CA THR A 193 0.94 -33.30 -11.84
C THR A 193 0.30 -33.30 -13.22
N THR A 194 -0.85 -32.65 -13.38
CA THR A 194 -1.58 -32.65 -14.66
C THR A 194 -1.79 -31.27 -15.27
N GLY A 195 -1.54 -30.20 -14.50
CA GLY A 195 -1.52 -28.81 -14.95
C GLY A 195 -2.70 -27.98 -14.46
N ILE A 196 -3.28 -27.16 -15.35
CA ILE A 196 -4.37 -26.24 -15.02
C ILE A 196 -5.66 -26.73 -15.65
N TRP A 197 -6.70 -26.82 -14.83
CA TRP A 197 -8.05 -27.18 -15.23
C TRP A 197 -9.00 -26.00 -15.10
N LYS A 198 -10.05 -26.00 -15.91
CA LYS A 198 -11.06 -24.95 -15.93
C LYS A 198 -12.46 -25.52 -16.02
N THR A 199 -13.38 -24.94 -15.26
CA THR A 199 -14.83 -25.20 -15.33
C THR A 199 -15.58 -23.93 -15.76
N HIS A 200 -16.78 -24.09 -16.31
CA HIS A 200 -17.71 -23.00 -16.64
C HIS A 200 -19.12 -23.20 -16.07
N ASP A 201 -19.29 -24.22 -15.24
CA ASP A 201 -20.56 -24.70 -14.74
C ASP A 201 -20.44 -25.10 -13.27
N TYR A 202 -19.78 -24.25 -12.48
CA TYR A 202 -19.63 -24.42 -11.03
C TYR A 202 -18.89 -25.70 -10.60
N GLY A 203 -18.07 -26.28 -11.48
CA GLY A 203 -17.29 -27.48 -11.20
C GLY A 203 -17.94 -28.79 -11.61
N HIS A 204 -19.07 -28.76 -12.34
CA HIS A 204 -19.71 -29.98 -12.85
C HIS A 204 -18.93 -30.60 -14.01
N THR A 205 -18.38 -29.78 -14.91
CA THR A 205 -17.52 -30.22 -16.01
C THR A 205 -16.20 -29.45 -16.01
N TRP A 206 -15.15 -30.14 -16.47
CA TRP A 206 -13.77 -29.65 -16.41
C TRP A 206 -13.04 -29.93 -17.72
N ARG A 207 -12.22 -28.95 -18.12
CA ARG A 207 -11.32 -29.02 -19.27
C ARG A 207 -9.91 -28.67 -18.82
N LYS A 208 -8.93 -29.47 -19.21
CA LYS A 208 -7.51 -29.12 -19.08
C LYS A 208 -7.18 -27.99 -20.06
N VAL A 209 -6.67 -26.88 -19.54
CA VAL A 209 -6.29 -25.68 -20.32
C VAL A 209 -4.78 -25.47 -20.38
N PHE A 210 -4.03 -26.17 -19.52
CA PHE A 210 -2.58 -26.23 -19.56
C PHE A 210 -2.11 -27.58 -19.05
N ALA A 211 -1.11 -28.18 -19.71
CA ALA A 211 -0.55 -29.47 -19.35
C ALA A 211 0.90 -29.30 -18.88
N THR A 212 1.22 -29.91 -17.76
CA THR A 212 2.57 -29.99 -17.17
C THR A 212 2.60 -31.22 -16.27
N ASP A 213 3.78 -31.81 -16.13
CA ASP A 213 4.11 -32.86 -15.16
C ASP A 213 4.51 -32.31 -13.78
N GLY A 214 4.87 -31.02 -13.70
CA GLY A 214 5.11 -30.30 -12.45
C GLY A 214 3.86 -29.66 -11.86
N GLU A 215 3.82 -29.59 -10.53
CA GLU A 215 2.76 -28.99 -9.71
C GLU A 215 2.50 -27.53 -10.07
N ILE A 216 1.21 -27.16 -10.03
CA ILE A 216 0.70 -25.78 -10.07
C ILE A 216 0.26 -25.40 -8.64
N PRO A 217 1.15 -24.82 -7.81
CA PRO A 217 0.86 -24.71 -6.38
C PRO A 217 -0.06 -23.54 -6.04
N SER A 218 -0.14 -22.52 -6.91
CA SER A 218 -1.01 -21.37 -6.68
C SER A 218 -1.44 -20.69 -7.98
N ILE A 219 -2.65 -20.15 -7.99
CA ILE A 219 -3.23 -19.34 -9.07
C ILE A 219 -3.69 -18.02 -8.47
N ALA A 220 -3.52 -16.92 -9.20
CA ALA A 220 -4.08 -15.62 -8.83
C ALA A 220 -4.73 -14.96 -10.05
N ILE A 221 -5.98 -14.51 -9.89
CA ILE A 221 -6.68 -13.72 -10.91
C ILE A 221 -6.52 -12.25 -10.60
N ASP A 222 -6.17 -11.45 -11.61
CA ASP A 222 -6.02 -10.00 -11.46
C ASP A 222 -7.36 -9.38 -11.02
N PRO A 223 -7.42 -8.72 -9.84
CA PRO A 223 -8.66 -8.19 -9.30
C PRO A 223 -9.24 -7.04 -10.13
N PHE A 224 -8.45 -6.43 -11.02
CA PHE A 224 -8.88 -5.35 -11.90
C PHE A 224 -9.24 -5.81 -13.31
N ASN A 225 -8.83 -7.02 -13.70
CA ASN A 225 -9.10 -7.56 -15.02
C ASN A 225 -9.14 -9.11 -15.01
N PRO A 226 -10.34 -9.73 -14.93
CA PRO A 226 -10.47 -11.19 -14.85
C PRO A 226 -10.02 -11.95 -16.12
N ARG A 227 -9.63 -11.23 -17.20
CA ARG A 227 -8.91 -11.83 -18.34
C ARG A 227 -7.51 -12.28 -17.97
N ILE A 228 -6.89 -11.60 -17.01
CA ILE A 228 -5.51 -11.81 -16.62
C ILE A 228 -5.46 -12.72 -15.39
N ALA A 229 -4.68 -13.78 -15.50
CA ALA A 229 -4.41 -14.70 -14.40
C ALA A 229 -2.95 -15.11 -14.43
N TYR A 230 -2.41 -15.41 -13.25
CA TYR A 230 -1.06 -15.88 -13.06
C TYR A 230 -1.10 -17.22 -12.32
N ALA A 231 -0.13 -18.08 -12.57
CA ALA A 231 -0.01 -19.33 -11.85
C ALA A 231 1.48 -19.62 -11.62
N THR A 232 1.83 -20.11 -10.44
CA THR A 232 3.18 -20.63 -10.18
C THR A 232 3.30 -22.06 -10.66
N ARG A 233 4.53 -22.47 -10.91
CA ARG A 233 4.86 -23.83 -11.32
C ARG A 233 6.09 -24.30 -10.55
N PHE A 234 5.97 -25.42 -9.86
CA PHE A 234 7.03 -25.96 -9.03
C PHE A 234 8.11 -26.71 -9.86
N ALA A 235 7.69 -27.51 -10.83
CA ALA A 235 8.59 -28.34 -11.64
C ALA A 235 8.17 -28.38 -13.13
N GLY A 236 8.76 -29.26 -13.94
CA GLY A 236 8.45 -29.38 -15.38
C GLY A 236 8.94 -28.22 -16.26
N GLY A 237 9.65 -27.26 -15.69
CA GLY A 237 10.04 -26.00 -16.33
C GLY A 237 9.69 -24.77 -15.50
N GLY A 238 9.04 -24.95 -14.35
CA GLY A 238 9.05 -24.02 -13.22
C GLY A 238 8.55 -22.60 -13.49
N GLY A 239 8.88 -21.69 -12.57
CA GLY A 239 8.63 -20.26 -12.72
C GLY A 239 7.16 -19.86 -12.55
N VAL A 240 6.73 -18.89 -13.36
CA VAL A 240 5.39 -18.32 -13.36
C VAL A 240 4.81 -18.38 -14.78
N LEU A 241 3.54 -18.78 -14.87
CA LEU A 241 2.71 -18.75 -16.06
C LEU A 241 1.78 -17.53 -16.01
N LYS A 242 1.41 -17.01 -17.18
CA LYS A 242 0.41 -15.96 -17.34
C LYS A 242 -0.59 -16.33 -18.42
N SER A 243 -1.85 -16.03 -18.15
CA SER A 243 -2.93 -15.97 -19.13
C SER A 243 -3.38 -14.53 -19.32
N THR A 244 -3.80 -14.18 -20.54
CA THR A 244 -4.44 -12.89 -20.87
C THR A 244 -5.84 -13.07 -21.49
N ASN A 245 -6.34 -14.30 -21.51
CA ASN A 245 -7.62 -14.69 -22.10
C ASN A 245 -8.43 -15.58 -21.15
N TRP A 246 -8.60 -15.14 -19.90
CA TRP A 246 -9.43 -15.80 -18.89
C TRP A 246 -9.04 -17.24 -18.53
N GLY A 247 -7.75 -17.55 -18.59
CA GLY A 247 -7.19 -18.86 -18.29
C GLY A 247 -7.40 -19.89 -19.40
N GLU A 248 -7.71 -19.47 -20.62
CA GLU A 248 -7.86 -20.37 -21.78
C GLU A 248 -6.52 -20.87 -22.31
N THR A 249 -5.50 -20.00 -22.33
CA THR A 249 -4.14 -20.35 -22.73
C THR A 249 -3.13 -19.69 -21.81
N TRP A 250 -2.01 -20.38 -21.57
CA TRP A 250 -0.98 -19.96 -20.62
C TRP A 250 0.40 -19.92 -21.26
N THR A 251 1.18 -18.90 -20.93
CA THR A 251 2.55 -18.70 -21.40
C THR A 251 3.49 -18.49 -20.21
N SER A 252 4.66 -19.11 -20.25
CA SER A 252 5.72 -18.86 -19.25
C SER A 252 6.21 -17.42 -19.31
N LEU A 253 6.36 -16.81 -18.14
CA LEU A 253 7.00 -15.51 -17.99
C LEU A 253 8.50 -15.66 -17.75
N PRO A 254 9.32 -14.69 -18.18
CA PRO A 254 10.73 -14.66 -17.82
C PRO A 254 10.85 -14.35 -16.33
N THR A 255 11.29 -15.32 -15.53
CA THR A 255 11.52 -15.14 -14.10
C THR A 255 13.00 -15.25 -13.76
N PRO A 256 13.50 -14.56 -12.71
CA PRO A 256 14.89 -14.67 -12.28
C PRO A 256 15.28 -16.07 -11.79
N ILE A 257 14.30 -16.92 -11.47
CA ILE A 257 14.53 -18.32 -11.07
C ILE A 257 14.57 -19.28 -12.27
N GLY A 258 14.38 -18.80 -13.50
CA GLY A 258 14.32 -19.65 -14.69
C GLY A 258 13.28 -20.76 -14.52
N GLY A 259 13.73 -22.02 -14.66
CA GLY A 259 12.90 -23.20 -14.44
C GLY A 259 12.79 -23.69 -12.99
N GLY A 260 13.14 -22.84 -12.03
CA GLY A 260 13.08 -23.14 -10.61
C GLY A 260 11.65 -23.21 -10.03
N PRO A 261 11.51 -23.67 -8.79
CA PRO A 261 10.24 -23.93 -8.12
C PRO A 261 9.50 -22.68 -7.64
N GLY A 262 8.63 -22.15 -8.50
CA GLY A 262 7.62 -21.17 -8.11
C GLY A 262 6.58 -21.84 -7.21
N TRP A 263 6.14 -21.16 -6.15
CA TRP A 263 5.25 -21.74 -5.14
C TRP A 263 3.96 -20.95 -4.96
N TRP A 264 4.01 -19.81 -4.29
CA TRP A 264 2.83 -18.97 -4.04
C TRP A 264 2.73 -17.84 -5.04
N ILE A 265 1.52 -17.39 -5.40
CA ILE A 265 1.34 -16.15 -6.18
C ILE A 265 0.13 -15.35 -5.70
N THR A 266 0.25 -14.03 -5.69
CA THR A 266 -0.88 -13.13 -5.38
C THR A 266 -0.76 -11.82 -6.13
N CYS A 267 -1.90 -11.16 -6.38
CA CYS A 267 -1.96 -9.83 -6.96
C CYS A 267 -2.28 -8.81 -5.87
N SER A 268 -1.76 -7.59 -6.00
CA SER A 268 -2.22 -6.50 -5.14
C SER A 268 -3.71 -6.21 -5.38
N SER A 269 -4.48 -6.04 -4.31
CA SER A 269 -5.89 -5.66 -4.39
C SER A 269 -6.11 -4.18 -4.72
N VAL A 270 -5.07 -3.34 -4.66
CA VAL A 270 -5.15 -1.88 -4.89
C VAL A 270 -4.24 -1.41 -6.03
N ASN A 271 -3.03 -1.96 -6.16
CA ASN A 271 -2.05 -1.51 -7.15
C ASN A 271 -2.08 -2.41 -8.41
N ARG A 272 -2.65 -1.89 -9.50
CA ARG A 272 -2.65 -2.57 -10.80
C ARG A 272 -1.24 -2.95 -11.25
N GLY A 273 -1.11 -4.15 -11.80
CA GLY A 273 0.15 -4.67 -12.32
C GLY A 273 1.14 -5.13 -11.26
N TYR A 274 0.83 -4.98 -9.97
CA TYR A 274 1.64 -5.54 -8.88
C TYR A 274 1.30 -7.00 -8.64
N VAL A 275 2.28 -7.87 -8.89
CA VAL A 275 2.17 -9.33 -8.72
C VAL A 275 3.35 -9.79 -7.88
N TYR A 276 3.09 -10.65 -6.91
CA TYR A 276 4.12 -11.18 -6.03
C TYR A 276 4.11 -12.70 -6.10
N PHE A 277 5.28 -13.33 -6.20
CA PHE A 277 5.40 -14.78 -6.07
C PHE A 277 6.52 -15.20 -5.12
N GLY A 278 6.34 -16.33 -4.47
CA GLY A 278 7.34 -16.96 -3.61
C GLY A 278 8.04 -18.15 -4.26
N VAL A 279 9.21 -18.50 -3.74
CA VAL A 279 10.01 -19.66 -4.17
C VAL A 279 10.12 -20.69 -3.06
N TYR A 280 9.99 -21.97 -3.40
CA TYR A 280 10.13 -23.09 -2.47
C TYR A 280 11.41 -23.89 -2.76
N GLY A 281 12.32 -24.02 -1.78
CA GLY A 281 13.47 -24.92 -1.88
C GLY A 281 14.63 -24.50 -2.80
N ALA A 282 14.58 -23.35 -3.50
CA ALA A 282 15.58 -23.01 -4.54
C ALA A 282 16.40 -21.73 -4.30
N ASN A 283 17.41 -21.54 -5.15
CA ASN A 283 18.35 -20.42 -5.18
C ASN A 283 18.31 -19.72 -6.56
N PRO A 284 18.04 -18.40 -6.66
CA PRO A 284 17.90 -17.45 -5.57
C PRO A 284 16.55 -17.55 -4.84
N PRO A 285 16.58 -17.65 -3.49
CA PRO A 285 15.36 -17.76 -2.69
C PRO A 285 14.67 -16.40 -2.54
N GLY A 286 13.49 -16.40 -1.91
CA GLY A 286 12.78 -15.20 -1.51
C GLY A 286 11.46 -14.98 -2.22
N ILE A 287 10.96 -13.75 -2.10
CA ILE A 287 9.71 -13.28 -2.71
C ILE A 287 10.06 -12.31 -3.82
N TYR A 288 9.51 -12.52 -5.01
CA TYR A 288 9.70 -11.66 -6.16
C TYR A 288 8.46 -10.81 -6.38
N VAL A 289 8.67 -9.54 -6.73
CA VAL A 289 7.59 -8.62 -7.10
C VAL A 289 7.80 -8.15 -8.54
N SER A 290 6.70 -8.06 -9.28
CA SER A 290 6.61 -7.30 -10.51
C SER A 290 5.68 -6.11 -10.27
N ALA A 291 6.01 -4.96 -10.86
CA ALA A 291 5.14 -3.77 -10.90
C ALA A 291 4.62 -3.48 -12.32
N ASP A 292 4.86 -4.40 -13.26
CA ASP A 292 4.56 -4.27 -14.69
C ASP A 292 3.84 -5.51 -15.23
N SER A 293 3.02 -6.16 -14.38
CA SER A 293 2.19 -7.32 -14.75
C SER A 293 3.01 -8.54 -15.20
N GLY A 294 4.17 -8.75 -14.59
CA GLY A 294 5.07 -9.88 -14.83
C GLY A 294 6.06 -9.69 -15.97
N GLY A 295 6.27 -8.45 -16.46
CA GLY A 295 7.28 -8.13 -17.48
C GLY A 295 8.70 -8.13 -16.92
N SER A 296 8.88 -7.67 -15.69
CA SER A 296 10.13 -7.66 -14.95
C SER A 296 9.89 -7.98 -13.47
N TRP A 297 10.93 -8.50 -12.81
CA TRP A 297 10.84 -9.00 -11.44
C TRP A 297 12.00 -8.50 -10.59
N ARG A 298 11.69 -8.12 -9.35
CA ARG A 298 12.68 -7.75 -8.34
C ARG A 298 12.54 -8.67 -7.12
N ASN A 299 13.69 -9.12 -6.60
CA ASN A 299 13.76 -9.98 -5.43
C ASN A 299 13.72 -9.17 -4.12
N PHE A 300 12.85 -9.56 -3.19
CA PHE A 300 12.81 -9.13 -1.79
C PHE A 300 13.11 -10.32 -0.88
N ASN A 301 14.39 -10.59 -0.63
CA ASN A 301 14.82 -11.65 0.27
C ASN A 301 15.40 -11.16 1.61
N SER A 302 15.78 -9.88 1.71
CA SER A 302 16.37 -9.32 2.94
C SER A 302 15.42 -9.52 4.13
N GLY A 303 15.93 -10.05 5.24
CA GLY A 303 15.17 -10.25 6.49
C GLY A 303 14.29 -11.50 6.56
N LEU A 304 14.14 -12.30 5.49
CA LEU A 304 13.38 -13.56 5.49
C LEU A 304 14.14 -14.72 6.15
N GLY A 305 14.32 -14.68 7.49
CA GLY A 305 14.74 -15.81 8.32
C GLY A 305 16.06 -16.54 7.94
N PRO A 306 16.48 -17.56 8.71
CA PRO A 306 17.79 -18.19 8.54
C PRO A 306 18.00 -18.99 7.25
N ASN A 307 16.96 -19.23 6.44
CA ASN A 307 17.08 -19.98 5.19
C ASN A 307 16.70 -19.20 3.93
N GLY A 308 16.03 -18.05 4.00
CA GLY A 308 15.42 -17.40 2.80
C GLY A 308 14.36 -18.26 2.08
N VAL A 309 14.19 -19.51 2.49
CA VAL A 309 13.40 -20.53 1.81
C VAL A 309 12.08 -20.76 2.55
N VAL A 310 11.00 -20.80 1.75
CA VAL A 310 9.65 -21.34 1.96
C VAL A 310 8.54 -20.34 2.26
N ASN A 311 7.79 -19.96 1.21
CA ASN A 311 6.53 -19.23 1.33
C ASN A 311 5.32 -20.17 1.36
N TYR A 312 4.52 -20.12 2.43
CA TYR A 312 3.28 -20.91 2.53
C TYR A 312 2.01 -20.12 2.24
N GLY A 313 2.07 -18.80 2.39
CA GLY A 313 0.99 -17.89 2.03
C GLY A 313 1.53 -16.47 1.88
N LEU A 314 0.98 -15.71 0.94
CA LEU A 314 1.32 -14.32 0.69
C LEU A 314 0.06 -13.51 0.45
N LEU A 315 -0.06 -12.40 1.17
CA LEU A 315 -1.15 -11.44 1.01
C LEU A 315 -0.57 -10.08 0.66
N ALA A 316 -0.91 -9.57 -0.53
CA ALA A 316 -0.57 -8.23 -0.96
C ALA A 316 -1.86 -7.38 -1.01
N LEU A 317 -2.04 -6.49 -0.03
CA LEU A 317 -3.14 -5.53 -0.08
C LEU A 317 -2.81 -4.43 -1.08
N ASP A 318 -1.68 -3.78 -0.84
CA ASP A 318 -1.12 -2.70 -1.63
C ASP A 318 0.39 -2.86 -1.67
N SER A 319 1.08 -1.99 -2.41
CA SER A 319 2.52 -2.04 -2.54
C SER A 319 3.22 -1.90 -1.19
N LEU A 320 2.66 -1.18 -0.21
CA LEU A 320 3.26 -0.89 1.10
C LEU A 320 2.88 -1.91 2.19
N SER A 321 1.87 -2.74 1.95
CA SER A 321 1.24 -3.64 2.91
C SER A 321 1.21 -5.07 2.36
N VAL A 322 2.37 -5.72 2.47
CA VAL A 322 2.57 -7.11 2.08
C VAL A 322 2.94 -7.94 3.30
N VAL A 323 2.21 -9.04 3.50
CA VAL A 323 2.37 -9.97 4.62
C VAL A 323 2.64 -11.36 4.06
N ALA A 324 3.66 -12.03 4.59
CA ALA A 324 4.04 -13.37 4.20
C ALA A 324 3.94 -14.32 5.41
N SER A 325 3.34 -15.48 5.21
CA SER A 325 3.34 -16.57 6.17
C SER A 325 4.48 -17.54 5.84
N GLN A 326 5.36 -17.76 6.82
CA GLN A 326 6.53 -18.64 6.73
C GLN A 326 6.46 -19.70 7.83
N ILE A 327 7.32 -20.72 7.75
CA ILE A 327 7.39 -21.79 8.76
C ILE A 327 7.59 -21.29 10.20
N ASN A 328 8.30 -20.17 10.36
CA ASN A 328 8.68 -19.62 11.65
C ASN A 328 7.87 -18.38 12.05
N GLY A 329 6.86 -17.97 11.27
CA GLY A 329 5.94 -16.92 11.67
C GLY A 329 5.35 -16.11 10.53
N ILE A 330 4.68 -15.02 10.90
CA ILE A 330 4.14 -14.03 9.98
C ILE A 330 5.12 -12.86 9.88
N PHE A 331 5.52 -12.55 8.66
CA PHE A 331 6.42 -11.46 8.30
C PHE A 331 5.65 -10.35 7.61
N ARG A 332 6.10 -9.11 7.80
CA ARG A 332 5.65 -7.96 7.04
C ARG A 332 6.82 -7.37 6.28
N LEU A 333 6.63 -7.03 5.01
CA LEU A 333 7.62 -6.28 4.25
C LEU A 333 7.69 -4.87 4.84
N GLN A 334 8.84 -4.50 5.38
CA GLN A 334 9.08 -3.19 5.96
C GLN A 334 9.91 -2.34 5.00
N TYR A 335 9.45 -1.12 4.77
CA TYR A 335 10.15 -0.13 3.97
C TYR A 335 11.21 0.56 4.84
N PRO A 336 12.34 1.01 4.27
CA PRO A 336 13.28 1.83 5.01
C PRO A 336 12.57 3.09 5.52
N ALA A 337 13.09 3.66 6.61
CA ALA A 337 12.59 4.96 7.04
C ALA A 337 12.86 6.00 5.94
N SER A 338 11.87 6.81 5.63
CA SER A 338 11.94 7.84 4.58
C SER A 338 11.27 9.11 5.07
N ILE A 339 11.82 10.26 4.69
CA ILE A 339 11.21 11.56 4.89
C ILE A 339 11.37 12.37 3.60
N HIS A 340 10.34 13.10 3.20
CA HIS A 340 10.35 13.96 2.03
C HIS A 340 9.60 15.26 2.35
N LEU A 341 10.21 16.41 2.05
CA LEU A 341 9.58 17.71 2.22
C LEU A 341 8.71 18.02 1.00
N ASP A 342 7.40 18.12 1.19
CA ASP A 342 6.47 18.47 0.12
C ASP A 342 6.42 19.99 -0.11
N GLY A 343 6.61 20.79 0.95
CA GLY A 343 6.53 22.24 0.88
C GLY A 343 6.99 22.95 2.17
N PRO A 344 7.63 24.13 2.11
CA PRO A 344 7.96 24.87 0.90
C PRO A 344 9.10 24.18 0.14
N ASN A 345 8.99 24.12 -1.18
CA ASN A 345 9.94 23.38 -2.02
C ASN A 345 10.65 24.28 -3.05
N GLY A 346 10.30 25.56 -3.14
CA GLY A 346 11.00 26.52 -3.97
C GLY A 346 10.09 27.52 -4.68
N GLY A 347 10.52 28.78 -4.73
CA GLY A 347 9.83 29.86 -5.43
C GLY A 347 8.59 30.41 -4.71
N GLU A 348 8.18 29.85 -3.58
CA GLU A 348 7.15 30.43 -2.74
C GLU A 348 7.59 31.78 -2.21
N VAL A 349 6.63 32.68 -2.02
CA VAL A 349 6.89 33.99 -1.43
C VAL A 349 5.88 34.25 -0.34
N TRP A 350 6.40 34.38 0.87
CA TRP A 350 5.66 34.38 2.11
C TRP A 350 5.86 35.70 2.83
N GLN A 351 4.75 36.30 3.28
CA GLN A 351 4.84 37.41 4.20
C GLN A 351 5.31 36.89 5.56
N ALA A 352 6.41 37.46 6.03
CA ALA A 352 7.00 37.16 7.31
C ALA A 352 6.05 37.54 8.45
N GLY A 353 6.00 36.74 9.51
CA GLY A 353 5.11 36.95 10.65
C GLY A 353 3.67 36.46 10.46
N LEU A 354 3.32 35.96 9.27
CA LEU A 354 2.06 35.23 9.06
C LEU A 354 2.29 33.71 9.14
N ALA A 355 1.22 32.97 9.47
CA ALA A 355 1.26 31.52 9.51
C ALA A 355 1.23 30.94 8.09
N HIS A 356 2.20 30.08 7.79
CA HIS A 356 2.32 29.31 6.55
C HIS A 356 2.47 27.82 6.88
N GLN A 357 2.25 26.95 5.91
CA GLN A 357 2.32 25.49 6.10
C GLN A 357 3.64 24.92 5.62
N ILE A 358 4.25 24.08 6.46
CA ILE A 358 5.36 23.19 6.11
C ILE A 358 4.79 21.77 6.06
N SER A 359 4.86 21.11 4.92
CA SER A 359 4.31 19.77 4.69
C SER A 359 5.39 18.77 4.31
N TRP A 360 5.22 17.54 4.77
CA TRP A 360 6.10 16.42 4.43
C TRP A 360 5.34 15.10 4.33
N ALA A 361 5.95 14.14 3.64
CA ALA A 361 5.61 12.73 3.70
C ALA A 361 6.69 11.97 4.48
N SER A 362 6.30 11.04 5.35
CA SER A 362 7.25 10.21 6.09
C SER A 362 6.80 8.76 6.21
N THR A 363 7.74 7.84 6.36
CA THR A 363 7.50 6.41 6.61
C THR A 363 8.51 5.93 7.65
N ASN A 364 8.04 5.23 8.68
CA ASN A 364 8.89 4.69 9.76
C ASN A 364 9.83 5.73 10.42
N CYS A 365 9.48 7.01 10.39
CA CYS A 365 10.10 8.03 11.24
C CYS A 365 9.45 7.96 12.62
N TYR A 366 10.22 8.25 13.67
CA TYR A 366 9.71 8.28 15.04
C TYR A 366 9.22 9.68 15.40
N SER A 367 9.97 10.69 14.94
CA SER A 367 9.79 12.07 15.37
C SER A 367 10.44 13.02 14.39
N ILE A 368 9.77 14.11 14.05
CA ILE A 368 10.18 15.05 13.01
C ILE A 368 10.71 16.34 13.64
N LYS A 369 11.91 16.71 13.22
CA LYS A 369 12.49 18.04 13.40
C LYS A 369 12.22 18.89 12.17
N ILE A 370 11.87 20.15 12.37
CA ILE A 370 11.70 21.16 11.33
C ILE A 370 12.73 22.26 11.57
N ASP A 371 13.53 22.57 10.55
CA ASP A 371 14.47 23.69 10.55
C ASP A 371 14.17 24.62 9.36
N PHE A 372 14.55 25.89 9.49
CA PHE A 372 14.56 26.83 8.39
C PHE A 372 15.90 27.55 8.27
N SER A 373 16.20 28.06 7.09
CA SER A 373 17.40 28.81 6.77
C SER A 373 17.01 30.11 6.08
N THR A 374 17.79 31.16 6.26
CA THR A 374 17.68 32.43 5.51
C THR A 374 18.87 32.65 4.57
N ASN A 375 19.81 31.70 4.49
CA ASN A 375 21.07 31.79 3.75
C ASN A 375 21.35 30.54 2.91
N ASN A 376 20.34 30.08 2.18
CA ASN A 376 20.42 28.96 1.24
C ASN A 376 20.93 27.64 1.86
N GLY A 377 20.68 27.43 3.16
CA GLY A 377 21.07 26.22 3.89
C GLY A 377 22.50 26.24 4.43
N SER A 378 23.24 27.35 4.37
CA SER A 378 24.55 27.47 5.01
C SER A 378 24.46 27.42 6.54
N SER A 379 23.38 27.95 7.12
CA SER A 379 23.03 27.77 8.52
C SER A 379 21.53 27.52 8.69
N TRP A 380 21.17 26.78 9.73
CA TRP A 380 19.81 26.36 10.01
C TRP A 380 19.38 26.80 11.41
N SER A 381 18.17 27.31 11.52
CA SER A 381 17.52 27.69 12.77
C SER A 381 16.34 26.74 13.03
N PRO A 382 16.16 26.26 14.27
CA PRO A 382 15.07 25.35 14.58
C PRO A 382 13.72 26.06 14.47
N VAL A 383 12.75 25.37 13.86
CA VAL A 383 11.33 25.76 13.85
C VAL A 383 10.58 24.98 14.92
N ALA A 384 10.73 23.66 14.91
CA ALA A 384 10.11 22.75 15.85
C ALA A 384 10.95 21.47 15.98
N ASP A 385 10.88 20.83 17.12
CA ASP A 385 11.40 19.48 17.35
C ASP A 385 10.28 18.59 17.86
N HIS A 386 10.54 17.28 17.92
CA HIS A 386 9.62 16.30 18.48
C HIS A 386 8.22 16.27 17.84
N VAL A 387 8.12 16.68 16.57
CA VAL A 387 6.83 16.77 15.87
C VAL A 387 6.39 15.37 15.47
N PRO A 388 5.15 14.92 15.81
CA PRO A 388 4.67 13.62 15.40
C PRO A 388 4.72 13.46 13.87
N PRO A 389 5.19 12.32 13.32
CA PRO A 389 5.33 12.13 11.87
C PRO A 389 4.06 12.37 11.05
N GLY A 390 2.88 12.16 11.65
CA GLY A 390 1.57 12.40 11.04
C GLY A 390 1.01 13.82 11.23
N ALA A 391 1.73 14.74 11.89
CA ALA A 391 1.31 16.13 12.11
C ALA A 391 1.61 17.04 10.90
N SER A 392 1.59 16.46 9.69
CA SER A 392 1.77 17.13 8.41
C SER A 392 0.41 17.55 7.84
N PRO A 393 0.20 18.82 7.40
CA PRO A 393 1.14 19.94 7.46
C PRO A 393 1.26 20.57 8.87
N TYR A 394 2.44 21.12 9.16
CA TYR A 394 2.73 21.93 10.34
C TYR A 394 2.54 23.42 10.05
N ASN A 395 1.78 24.13 10.90
CA ASN A 395 1.61 25.57 10.78
C ASN A 395 2.80 26.30 11.44
N TRP A 396 3.58 27.03 10.64
CA TRP A 396 4.74 27.81 11.08
C TRP A 396 4.53 29.31 10.85
N THR A 397 4.77 30.11 11.88
CA THR A 397 4.87 31.57 11.76
C THR A 397 6.34 31.98 11.75
N SER A 398 6.82 32.50 10.61
CA SER A 398 8.23 32.88 10.48
C SER A 398 8.57 34.13 11.31
N PRO A 399 9.85 34.30 11.71
CA PRO A 399 10.32 35.59 12.23
C PRO A 399 10.15 36.73 11.20
N LEU A 400 10.03 37.97 11.68
CA LEU A 400 9.94 39.19 10.88
C LEU A 400 11.30 39.55 10.25
N LEU A 401 11.69 38.80 9.21
CA LEU A 401 12.94 38.94 8.48
C LEU A 401 12.68 38.99 6.97
N ILE A 402 13.62 39.56 6.22
CA ILE A 402 13.58 39.59 4.75
C ILE A 402 14.74 38.73 4.22
N SER A 403 14.43 37.75 3.36
CA SER A 403 15.43 36.99 2.62
C SER A 403 14.80 36.30 1.41
N SER A 404 15.47 36.35 0.26
CA SER A 404 15.12 35.57 -0.95
C SER A 404 15.84 34.22 -1.01
N SER A 405 16.64 33.91 0.00
CA SER A 405 17.48 32.71 0.09
C SER A 405 16.97 31.76 1.16
N CYS A 406 15.66 31.73 1.43
CA CYS A 406 15.11 30.88 2.47
C CYS A 406 15.04 29.42 2.02
N ARG A 407 15.26 28.48 2.94
CA ARG A 407 15.02 27.03 2.74
C ARG A 407 14.40 26.45 3.99
N ALA A 408 13.61 25.37 3.84
CA ALA A 408 13.10 24.57 4.93
C ALA A 408 13.73 23.17 4.86
N ARG A 409 13.82 22.50 6.01
CA ARG A 409 14.31 21.13 6.12
C ARG A 409 13.50 20.39 7.16
N VAL A 410 13.18 19.13 6.86
CA VAL A 410 12.65 18.17 7.82
C VAL A 410 13.66 17.05 8.02
N SER A 411 13.80 16.55 9.25
CA SER A 411 14.65 15.40 9.56
C SER A 411 14.06 14.56 10.69
N ASP A 412 14.48 13.31 10.83
CA ASP A 412 14.16 12.53 12.04
C ASP A 412 15.03 13.02 13.23
N ASP A 413 14.43 13.19 14.41
CA ASP A 413 15.14 13.67 15.61
C ASP A 413 16.23 12.69 16.09
N ILE A 414 15.99 11.39 15.91
CA ILE A 414 16.88 10.31 16.38
C ILE A 414 17.93 9.99 15.31
N VAL A 415 17.53 10.07 14.04
CA VAL A 415 18.41 9.79 12.89
C VAL A 415 18.48 11.02 11.98
N PRO A 416 19.29 12.06 12.31
CA PRO A 416 19.33 13.30 11.54
C PRO A 416 19.80 13.15 10.08
N ALA A 417 20.44 12.03 9.73
CA ALA A 417 20.80 11.70 8.36
C ALA A 417 19.57 11.35 7.50
N LEU A 418 18.46 10.97 8.12
CA LEU A 418 17.16 10.85 7.48
C LEU A 418 16.54 12.25 7.43
N ALA A 419 16.85 12.98 6.37
CA ALA A 419 16.43 14.37 6.20
C ALA A 419 16.12 14.67 4.74
N ASP A 420 15.27 15.67 4.55
CA ASP A 420 15.00 16.27 3.24
C ASP A 420 14.80 17.79 3.38
N ALA A 421 15.11 18.53 2.32
CA ALA A 421 15.07 20.00 2.33
C ALA A 421 14.52 20.55 1.01
N SER A 422 14.01 21.79 1.04
CA SER A 422 13.46 22.46 -0.14
C SER A 422 14.39 22.34 -1.34
N ASP A 423 13.87 21.94 -2.50
CA ASP A 423 14.63 21.77 -3.75
C ASP A 423 15.33 23.07 -4.16
N THR A 424 14.65 24.21 -4.04
CA THR A 424 15.22 25.55 -4.25
C THR A 424 14.83 26.53 -3.15
N THR A 425 15.26 27.79 -3.25
CA THR A 425 14.96 28.82 -2.25
C THR A 425 13.53 29.36 -2.37
N PHE A 426 12.95 29.76 -1.25
CA PHE A 426 11.73 30.58 -1.16
C PHE A 426 12.05 31.96 -0.57
N THR A 427 11.10 32.89 -0.60
CA THR A 427 11.28 34.28 -0.16
C THR A 427 10.41 34.62 1.05
N LEU A 428 11.00 35.27 2.06
CA LEU A 428 10.31 35.97 3.13
C LEU A 428 10.41 37.50 2.95
N TYR A 429 9.30 38.22 3.17
CA TYR A 429 9.24 39.69 3.14
C TYR A 429 8.37 40.24 4.28
N THR A 430 8.64 41.45 4.80
CA THR A 430 7.86 42.02 5.91
C THR A 430 6.72 42.94 5.42
N ASP A 431 7.01 43.84 4.46
CA ASP A 431 6.02 44.77 3.90
C ASP A 431 5.81 44.51 2.41
N PRO A 432 4.55 44.30 1.96
CA PRO A 432 4.25 44.12 0.54
C PRO A 432 4.30 45.45 -0.23
N LEU A 433 4.34 46.61 0.46
CA LEU A 433 4.45 47.95 -0.12
C LEU A 433 5.16 48.92 0.82
N ARG A 434 6.16 49.64 0.31
CA ARG A 434 6.82 50.76 1.02
C ARG A 434 7.25 51.85 0.06
N ILE A 435 7.08 53.12 0.46
CA ILE A 435 7.73 54.24 -0.24
C ILE A 435 9.24 54.12 -0.04
N SER A 436 10.00 54.18 -1.12
CA SER A 436 11.47 54.22 -1.11
C SER A 436 12.03 55.61 -1.41
N HIS A 437 11.25 56.53 -1.97
CA HIS A 437 11.54 57.96 -2.03
C HIS A 437 10.23 58.73 -2.27
N PRO A 438 9.95 59.88 -1.63
CA PRO A 438 10.76 60.58 -0.64
C PRO A 438 10.85 59.84 0.71
N HIS A 439 11.81 60.22 1.55
CA HIS A 439 12.02 59.68 2.90
C HIS A 439 11.45 60.57 4.00
N GLY A 440 11.04 61.80 3.68
CA GLY A 440 10.55 62.80 4.61
C GLY A 440 11.61 63.85 4.96
N GLY A 441 11.20 65.12 5.01
CA GLY A 441 12.07 66.27 5.28
C GLY A 441 12.61 66.97 4.02
N GLU A 442 12.28 66.48 2.83
CA GLU A 442 12.62 67.14 1.57
C GLU A 442 11.89 68.47 1.43
N GLN A 443 12.61 69.48 0.92
CA GLN A 443 12.04 70.77 0.56
C GLN A 443 11.93 70.84 -0.96
N TRP A 444 10.70 70.84 -1.47
CA TRP A 444 10.43 70.91 -2.91
C TRP A 444 9.70 72.20 -3.24
N PHE A 445 10.13 72.84 -4.33
CA PHE A 445 9.41 73.99 -4.89
C PHE A 445 8.09 73.54 -5.52
N ALA A 446 7.04 74.30 -5.28
CA ALA A 446 5.78 74.20 -6.02
C ALA A 446 6.03 74.23 -7.53
N GLY A 447 5.30 73.40 -8.27
CA GLY A 447 5.46 73.24 -9.73
C GLY A 447 6.71 72.46 -10.17
N SER A 448 7.59 72.05 -9.26
CA SER A 448 8.77 71.25 -9.63
C SER A 448 8.42 69.78 -9.91
N SER A 449 9.12 69.17 -10.86
CA SER A 449 8.99 67.73 -11.16
C SER A 449 9.86 66.91 -10.20
N ARG A 450 9.25 65.91 -9.56
CA ARG A 450 9.88 64.98 -8.61
C ARG A 450 9.51 63.54 -8.95
N ILE A 451 10.24 62.60 -8.37
CA ILE A 451 9.96 61.17 -8.52
C ILE A 451 9.54 60.63 -7.15
N ILE A 452 8.46 59.87 -7.12
CA ILE A 452 8.04 59.06 -5.98
C ILE A 452 8.39 57.61 -6.32
N ASP A 453 9.29 57.01 -5.57
CA ASP A 453 9.71 55.62 -5.73
C ASP A 453 9.08 54.75 -4.64
N TRP A 454 8.77 53.50 -4.97
CA TRP A 454 8.30 52.51 -4.01
C TRP A 454 8.82 51.12 -4.34
N VAL A 455 8.85 50.28 -3.32
CA VAL A 455 9.07 48.84 -3.46
C VAL A 455 7.74 48.16 -3.15
N SER A 456 7.30 47.29 -4.07
CA SER A 456 6.08 46.51 -3.91
C SER A 456 6.31 45.05 -4.28
N TYR A 457 5.66 44.14 -3.58
CA TYR A 457 5.70 42.71 -3.84
C TYR A 457 4.31 42.09 -3.78
N GLY A 458 3.91 41.35 -4.82
CA GLY A 458 2.61 40.65 -4.86
C GLY A 458 1.37 41.55 -4.95
N ILE A 459 1.57 42.87 -5.05
CA ILE A 459 0.50 43.86 -5.21
C ILE A 459 0.32 44.16 -6.71
N GLN A 460 -0.92 44.24 -7.17
CA GLN A 460 -1.20 44.56 -8.58
C GLN A 460 -1.10 46.06 -8.85
N GLU A 461 -1.52 46.88 -7.89
CA GLU A 461 -1.71 48.32 -8.08
C GLU A 461 -1.45 49.11 -6.80
N VAL A 462 -0.88 50.30 -6.95
CA VAL A 462 -0.66 51.27 -5.86
C VAL A 462 -1.46 52.54 -6.13
N ASN A 463 -2.03 53.10 -5.06
CA ASN A 463 -2.56 54.46 -5.06
C ASN A 463 -1.51 55.39 -4.44
N LEU A 464 -1.24 56.48 -5.13
CA LEU A 464 -0.37 57.56 -4.66
C LEU A 464 -1.28 58.72 -4.26
N ASP A 465 -1.22 59.12 -3.01
CA ASP A 465 -2.03 60.19 -2.43
C ASP A 465 -1.13 61.23 -1.76
N PHE A 466 -1.53 62.50 -1.80
CA PHE A 466 -0.82 63.64 -1.21
C PHE A 466 -1.71 64.38 -0.22
N SER A 467 -1.14 64.76 0.92
CA SER A 467 -1.79 65.59 1.92
C SER A 467 -0.97 66.84 2.22
N ALA A 468 -1.62 68.00 2.21
CA ALA A 468 -1.02 69.29 2.59
C ALA A 468 -1.34 69.69 4.05
N ASP A 469 -2.18 68.92 4.75
CA ASP A 469 -2.74 69.26 6.06
C ASP A 469 -2.41 68.21 7.14
N ASN A 470 -1.18 67.68 7.07
CA ASN A 470 -0.65 66.65 7.98
C ASN A 470 -1.53 65.39 8.06
N GLY A 471 -2.16 65.01 6.94
CA GLY A 471 -2.93 63.78 6.81
C GLY A 471 -4.40 63.91 7.19
N SER A 472 -4.91 65.13 7.40
CA SER A 472 -6.33 65.36 7.71
C SER A 472 -7.21 65.15 6.47
N SER A 473 -6.70 65.45 5.28
CA SER A 473 -7.29 65.15 3.98
C SER A 473 -6.22 64.69 2.97
N TRP A 474 -6.64 63.88 1.99
CA TRP A 474 -5.76 63.27 1.00
C TRP A 474 -6.31 63.48 -0.40
N ASN A 475 -5.44 63.91 -1.32
CA ASN A 475 -5.73 64.11 -2.73
C ASN A 475 -5.04 63.02 -3.55
N VAL A 476 -5.79 62.37 -4.44
CA VAL A 476 -5.24 61.33 -5.31
C VAL A 476 -4.29 61.96 -6.32
N ILE A 477 -3.02 61.53 -6.30
CA ILE A 477 -2.03 61.87 -7.30
C ILE A 477 -2.22 60.99 -8.53
N ALA A 478 -2.21 59.67 -8.32
CA ALA A 478 -2.28 58.69 -9.39
C ALA A 478 -2.56 57.28 -8.85
N LYS A 479 -3.01 56.42 -9.77
CA LYS A 479 -3.12 54.97 -9.57
C LYS A 479 -2.24 54.28 -10.62
N ARG A 480 -1.34 53.38 -10.19
CA ARG A 480 -0.32 52.77 -11.05
C ARG A 480 -0.16 51.28 -10.78
N PRO A 481 0.14 50.44 -11.79
CA PRO A 481 0.58 49.08 -11.54
C PRO A 481 1.75 49.07 -10.56
N ALA A 482 1.70 48.23 -9.53
CA ALA A 482 2.68 48.31 -8.44
C ALA A 482 4.11 48.04 -8.95
N ASN A 483 4.25 47.21 -9.98
CA ASN A 483 5.53 46.87 -10.59
C ASN A 483 6.21 48.02 -11.36
N THR A 484 5.60 49.20 -11.50
CA THR A 484 6.30 50.36 -12.10
C THR A 484 7.39 50.90 -11.17
N GLY A 485 7.26 50.70 -9.84
CA GLY A 485 8.26 51.05 -8.82
C GLY A 485 8.59 52.54 -8.68
N SER A 486 8.07 53.39 -9.55
CA SER A 486 8.33 54.83 -9.61
C SER A 486 7.19 55.60 -10.29
N TYR A 487 7.04 56.87 -9.95
CA TYR A 487 6.09 57.80 -10.57
C TYR A 487 6.64 59.23 -10.63
N HIS A 488 6.56 59.86 -11.80
CA HIS A 488 6.87 61.28 -11.96
C HIS A 488 5.70 62.14 -11.48
N TRP A 489 5.95 62.94 -10.44
CA TRP A 489 4.97 63.82 -9.80
C TRP A 489 5.35 65.30 -10.01
N ILE A 490 4.37 66.13 -10.36
CA ILE A 490 4.49 67.58 -10.31
C ILE A 490 3.95 68.04 -8.97
N VAL A 491 4.80 68.68 -8.15
CA VAL A 491 4.42 69.17 -6.83
C VAL A 491 3.33 70.25 -7.00
N PRO A 492 2.14 70.12 -6.36
CA PRO A 492 1.07 71.12 -6.42
C PRO A 492 1.52 72.51 -5.97
N GLU A 493 0.80 73.54 -6.43
CA GLU A 493 0.99 74.93 -6.02
C GLU A 493 0.56 75.21 -4.57
#